data_AF-A0A7W2UHX8-F1
#
_entry.id   AF-A0A7W2UHX8-F1
#
_cell.length_a   1.000
_cell.length_b   1.000
_cell.length_c   1.000
_cell.angle_alpha   90.00
_cell.angle_beta   90.00
_cell.angle_gamma   90.00
#
_symmetry.space_group_name_H-M   'P 1'
#
loop_
_entity.id
_entity.type
_entity.pdbx_description
1 polymer ?
#
loop_
_entity_poly.entity_id
_entity_poly.type
_entity_poly.pdbx_seq_one_letter_code
_entity_poly.pdbx_strand_id
1 'polypeptide(L)'
;MAGHDHGHTPAAWTGVTIAFIGFCVAGAFTVAANPLGFWAGMVIIALGGVVGAAMRAAGLGMPKTQHPPQPQPAAQSQAQTQAQAQTQS
;
A
#
# COMPACT_ATOMS: atom_id res chain seq x y z
N MET A 1 -11.07 10.48 16.78
CA MET A 1 -11.13 10.78 15.34
C MET A 1 -10.03 9.98 14.66
N ALA A 2 -10.39 9.19 13.64
CA ALA A 2 -9.54 8.30 12.86
C ALA A 2 -8.69 7.30 13.66
N GLY A 3 -9.27 6.12 13.93
CA GLY A 3 -8.47 4.92 14.06
C GLY A 3 -7.87 4.59 12.69
N HIS A 4 -6.58 4.27 12.67
CA HIS A 4 -6.02 3.46 11.60
C HIS A 4 -4.59 3.05 11.92
N ASP A 5 -4.42 1.75 12.14
CA ASP A 5 -3.15 1.04 12.00
C ASP A 5 -2.66 1.21 10.55
N HIS A 6 -1.92 2.28 10.28
CA HIS A 6 -1.36 2.59 8.97
C HIS A 6 0.11 2.18 8.93
N GLY A 7 0.36 0.88 8.67
CA GLY A 7 1.64 0.40 8.15
C GLY A 7 2.89 0.90 8.88
N HIS A 8 3.06 0.60 10.16
CA HIS A 8 4.25 0.96 10.94
C HIS A 8 5.51 0.14 10.61
N THR A 9 5.56 -0.53 9.47
CA THR A 9 6.81 -1.11 8.97
C THR A 9 7.57 -0.04 8.18
N PRO A 10 8.75 0.42 8.63
CA PRO A 10 9.57 1.40 7.92
C PRO A 10 9.83 1.02 6.45
N ALA A 11 9.78 -0.29 6.14
CA ALA A 11 9.87 -0.86 4.80
C ALA A 11 8.84 -0.34 3.79
N ALA A 12 7.63 0.02 4.23
CA ALA A 12 6.60 0.54 3.33
C ALA A 12 6.88 1.99 2.94
N TRP A 13 7.41 2.78 3.88
CA TRP A 13 7.65 4.21 3.71
C TRP A 13 8.98 4.52 3.03
N THR A 14 10.03 3.70 3.24
CA THR A 14 11.35 3.92 2.64
C THR A 14 11.31 3.90 1.11
N GLY A 15 10.61 2.93 0.51
CA GLY A 15 10.49 2.82 -0.95
C GLY A 15 9.80 4.04 -1.56
N VAL A 16 8.71 4.53 -0.95
CA VAL A 16 7.97 5.69 -1.47
C VAL A 16 8.77 7.00 -1.32
N THR A 17 9.51 7.19 -0.23
CA THR A 17 10.36 8.38 -0.06
C THR A 17 11.50 8.42 -1.08
N ILE A 18 12.16 7.29 -1.34
CA ILE A 18 13.22 7.23 -2.35
C ILE A 18 12.64 7.48 -3.75
N ALA A 19 11.49 6.88 -4.08
CA ALA A 19 10.81 7.13 -5.36
C ALA A 19 10.38 8.59 -5.51
N PHE A 20 9.90 9.22 -4.43
CA PHE A 20 9.49 10.63 -4.43
C PHE A 20 10.69 11.56 -4.69
N ILE A 21 11.82 11.32 -4.04
CA ILE A 21 13.06 12.08 -4.29
C ILE A 21 13.50 11.91 -5.74
N GLY A 22 13.55 10.67 -6.25
CA GLY A 22 13.92 10.39 -7.64
C GLY A 22 12.99 11.08 -8.65
N PHE A 23 11.68 11.12 -8.38
CA PHE A 23 10.71 11.83 -9.19
C PHE A 23 10.94 13.35 -9.18
N CYS A 24 11.19 13.96 -8.01
CA CYS A 24 11.52 15.39 -7.92
C CYS A 24 12.80 15.74 -8.69
N VAL A 25 13.83 14.91 -8.59
CA VAL A 25 15.10 15.08 -9.32
C VAL A 25 14.86 14.96 -10.83
N ALA A 26 14.16 13.91 -11.28
CA ALA A 26 13.82 13.73 -12.69
C ALA A 26 13.00 14.91 -13.24
N GLY A 27 12.01 15.39 -12.48
CA GLY A 27 11.19 16.55 -12.84
C GLY A 27 12.01 17.83 -12.99
N ALA A 28 12.90 18.13 -12.03
CA ALA A 28 13.76 19.31 -12.06
C ALA A 28 14.69 19.31 -13.29
N PHE A 29 15.30 18.17 -13.62
CA PHE A 29 16.21 18.06 -14.77
C PHE A 29 15.50 17.97 -16.13
N THR A 30 14.25 17.48 -16.14
CA THR A 30 13.40 17.56 -17.34
C THR A 30 13.11 19.01 -17.71
N VAL A 31 12.84 19.87 -16.71
CA VAL A 31 12.66 21.31 -16.92
C VAL A 31 13.97 21.99 -17.36
N ALA A 32 15.12 21.55 -16.83
CA ALA A 32 16.43 22.04 -17.24
C ALA A 32 16.90 21.55 -18.63
N ALA A 33 16.06 20.84 -19.39
CA ALA A 33 16.36 20.23 -20.68
C ALA A 33 17.66 19.39 -20.68
N ASN A 34 18.02 18.80 -19.54
CA ASN A 34 19.25 18.06 -19.38
C ASN A 34 18.96 16.54 -19.30
N PRO A 35 19.11 15.81 -20.41
CA PRO A 35 18.77 14.39 -20.46
C PRO A 35 19.62 13.52 -19.51
N LEU A 36 20.86 13.93 -19.20
CA LEU A 36 21.70 13.22 -18.22
C LEU A 36 21.12 13.29 -16.81
N GLY A 37 20.59 14.45 -16.41
CA GLY A 37 19.95 14.63 -15.11
C GLY A 37 18.63 13.86 -14.97
N PHE A 38 17.87 13.72 -16.05
CA PHE A 38 16.69 12.85 -16.10
C PHE A 38 17.04 11.38 -15.85
N TRP A 39 18.09 10.88 -16.52
CA TRP A 39 18.57 9.51 -16.31
C TRP A 39 19.09 9.30 -14.89
N ALA A 40 19.75 10.29 -14.29
CA ALA A 40 20.13 10.24 -12.88
C ALA A 40 18.89 10.07 -11.96
N GLY A 41 17.81 10.81 -12.21
CA GLY A 41 16.54 10.63 -11.50
C GLY A 41 15.93 9.24 -11.69
N MET A 42 15.97 8.70 -12.92
CA MET A 42 15.50 7.33 -13.21
C MET A 42 16.30 6.26 -12.46
N VAL A 43 17.63 6.43 -12.32
CA VAL A 43 18.47 5.53 -11.52
C VAL A 43 18.07 5.57 -10.05
N ILE A 44 17.76 6.75 -9.50
CA ILE A 44 17.30 6.88 -8.11
C ILE A 44 15.96 6.15 -7.89
N ILE A 45 15.02 6.27 -8.83
CA ILE A 45 13.73 5.56 -8.76
C ILE A 45 13.95 4.04 -8.80
N ALA A 46 14.81 3.57 -9.71
CA ALA A 46 15.16 2.15 -9.80
C ALA A 46 15.77 1.63 -8.48
N LEU A 47 16.67 2.40 -7.86
CA LEU A 47 17.23 2.08 -6.55
C LEU A 47 16.16 2.01 -5.45
N GLY A 48 15.18 2.92 -5.46
CA GLY A 48 14.03 2.86 -4.55
C GLY A 48 13.23 1.56 -4.67
N GLY A 49 13.03 1.08 -5.90
CA GLY A 49 12.41 -0.22 -6.17
C GLY A 49 13.25 -1.39 -5.67
N VAL A 50 14.56 -1.37 -5.88
CA VAL A 50 15.50 -2.39 -5.38
C VAL A 50 15.50 -2.44 -3.85
N VAL A 51 15.53 -1.28 -3.18
CA VAL A 51 15.47 -1.19 -1.72
C VAL A 51 14.14 -1.71 -1.19
N GLY A 52 13.01 -1.31 -1.79
CA GLY A 52 11.69 -1.83 -1.42
C GLY A 52 11.58 -3.35 -1.59
N ALA A 53 12.13 -3.89 -2.69
CA ALA A 53 12.19 -5.33 -2.93
C ALA A 53 13.09 -6.06 -1.93
N ALA A 54 14.26 -5.49 -1.61
CA ALA A 54 15.19 -6.03 -0.62
C ALA A 54 14.57 -6.05 0.78
N MET A 55 13.86 -5.00 1.19
CA MET A 55 13.18 -4.94 2.49
C MET A 55 12.01 -5.92 2.56
N ARG A 56 11.30 -6.14 1.44
CA ARG A 56 10.28 -7.19 1.33
C ARG A 56 10.89 -8.59 1.43
N ALA A 57 12.06 -8.82 0.82
CA ALA A 57 12.80 -10.08 0.89
C ALA A 57 13.39 -10.33 2.28
N ALA A 58 13.78 -9.27 3.00
CA ALA A 58 14.28 -9.32 4.37
C ALA A 58 13.19 -9.60 5.43
N GLY A 59 11.93 -9.87 5.04
CA GLY A 59 10.86 -10.22 5.96
C GLY A 59 10.23 -9.03 6.71
N LEU A 60 10.62 -7.80 6.38
CA LEU A 60 10.01 -6.57 6.92
C LEU A 60 8.75 -6.15 6.15
N GLY A 61 8.41 -6.87 5.07
CA GLY A 61 7.13 -6.73 4.39
C GLY A 61 6.02 -7.38 5.21
N MET A 62 4.87 -6.72 5.33
CA MET A 62 3.68 -7.24 6.02
C MET A 62 3.46 -8.70 5.61
N PRO A 63 3.40 -9.66 6.55
CA PRO A 63 2.85 -10.97 6.26
C PRO A 63 1.50 -10.71 5.61
N LYS A 64 1.23 -11.32 4.45
CA LYS A 64 -0.16 -11.43 4.01
C LYS A 64 -0.79 -12.32 5.06
N THR A 65 -1.36 -11.72 6.10
CA THR A 65 -2.32 -12.41 6.96
C THR A 65 -3.37 -12.85 5.96
N GLN A 66 -3.31 -14.13 5.57
CA GLN A 66 -4.39 -14.77 4.86
C GLN A 66 -5.58 -14.45 5.72
N HIS A 67 -6.46 -13.59 5.23
CA HIS A 67 -7.73 -13.36 5.89
C HIS A 67 -8.29 -14.77 6.04
N PRO A 68 -8.38 -15.34 7.27
CA PRO A 68 -9.13 -16.57 7.41
C PRO A 68 -10.48 -16.24 6.79
N PRO A 69 -11.05 -17.11 5.94
CA PRO A 69 -12.38 -16.85 5.40
C PRO A 69 -13.26 -16.53 6.60
N GLN A 70 -13.62 -15.26 6.74
CA GLN A 70 -14.47 -14.80 7.83
C GLN A 70 -15.70 -15.68 7.69
N PRO A 71 -16.06 -16.49 8.71
CA PRO A 71 -17.31 -17.22 8.66
C PRO A 71 -18.40 -16.18 8.42
N GLN A 72 -18.91 -16.14 7.19
CA GLN A 72 -19.99 -15.24 6.81
C GLN A 72 -21.07 -15.44 7.87
N PRO A 73 -21.53 -14.41 8.60
CA PRO A 73 -22.46 -14.58 9.69
C PRO A 73 -23.84 -14.95 9.12
N ALA A 74 -24.03 -16.22 8.77
CA ALA A 74 -25.31 -16.80 8.38
C ALA A 74 -26.38 -16.59 9.47
N ALA A 75 -25.95 -16.37 10.72
CA ALA A 75 -26.81 -15.98 11.83
C ALA A 75 -27.46 -14.58 11.66
N GLN A 76 -26.82 -13.63 10.95
CA GLN A 76 -27.37 -12.29 10.75
C GLN A 76 -28.45 -12.27 9.65
N SER A 77 -28.27 -13.05 8.58
CA SER A 77 -29.29 -13.15 7.53
C SER A 77 -30.57 -13.84 8.02
N GLN A 78 -30.45 -14.89 8.84
CA GLN A 78 -31.62 -15.59 9.38
C GLN A 78 -32.42 -14.74 10.38
N ALA A 79 -31.74 -13.95 11.22
CA ALA A 79 -32.40 -13.04 12.14
C ALA A 79 -33.15 -11.91 11.41
N GLN A 80 -32.60 -11.39 10.31
CA GLN A 80 -33.28 -10.40 9.47
C GLN A 80 -34.49 -10.98 8.72
N THR A 81 -34.39 -12.20 8.19
CA THR A 81 -35.52 -12.87 7.52
C THR A 81 -36.64 -13.20 8.50
N GLN A 82 -36.33 -13.63 9.73
CA GLN A 82 -37.35 -13.85 10.77
C GLN A 82 -38.01 -12.54 11.24
N ALA A 83 -37.24 -11.48 11.44
CA ALA A 83 -37.80 -10.18 11.82
C ALA A 83 -38.71 -9.57 10.72
N GLN A 84 -38.38 -9.80 9.44
CA GLN A 84 -39.23 -9.39 8.31
C GLN A 84 -40.48 -10.26 8.15
N ALA A 85 -40.41 -11.54 8.49
CA ALA A 85 -41.59 -12.43 8.49
C ALA A 85 -42.57 -12.08 9.62
N GLN A 86 -42.07 -11.61 10.77
CA GLN A 86 -42.91 -11.20 11.92
C GLN A 86 -43.58 -9.84 11.77
N THR A 87 -43.12 -9.00 10.84
CA THR A 87 -43.69 -7.66 10.59
C THR A 87 -44.73 -7.65 9.47
N GLN A 88 -44.97 -8.79 8.82
CA GLN A 88 -45.99 -8.96 7.76
C GLN A 88 -47.23 -9.75 8.20
N SER A 89 -47.37 -10.06 9.50
CA SER A 89 -48.57 -10.64 10.12
C SER A 89 -49.25 -9.61 11.01
#